data_AF-A0A2A4XL56-F1
#
_entry.id   AF-A0A2A4XL56-F1
#
_cell.length_a   1.000
_cell.length_b   1.000
_cell.length_c   1.000
_cell.angle_alpha   90.00
_cell.angle_beta   90.00
_cell.angle_gamma   90.00
#
_symmetry.space_group_name_H-M   'P 1'
#
loop_
_entity.id
_entity.type
_entity.pdbx_description
1 polymer ?
#
loop_
_entity_poly.entity_id
_entity_poly.type
_entity_poly.pdbx_seq_one_letter_code
_entity_poly.pdbx_strand_id
1 'polypeptide(L)'
;MAVRLFPLRNVPDDEADDVRELLTDHQIEFYETFGGNWGVSMPAIWLRDNSQLQDAKALIAEYQTERTQQQRAIYKQLKNEGKHRTFWDMLQEEPLKIIAYISIVFAILYFSTKPFLSLGE
;
A
#
# COMPACT_ATOMS: atom_id res chain seq x y z
N MET A 1 17.13 -7.09 -28.34
CA MET A 1 15.75 -7.50 -27.97
C MET A 1 15.38 -6.70 -26.75
N ALA A 2 14.29 -5.94 -26.75
CA ALA A 2 13.96 -5.12 -25.59
C ALA A 2 13.65 -5.98 -24.36
N VAL A 3 14.16 -5.56 -23.21
CA VAL A 3 13.95 -6.24 -21.93
C VAL A 3 13.20 -5.32 -20.99
N ARG A 4 12.19 -5.87 -20.31
CA ARG A 4 11.43 -5.14 -19.30
C ARG A 4 12.34 -4.85 -18.11
N LEU A 5 12.52 -3.58 -17.81
CA LEU A 5 13.37 -3.12 -16.71
C LEU A 5 12.56 -2.93 -15.44
N PHE A 6 11.45 -2.20 -15.51
CA PHE A 6 10.65 -1.83 -14.35
C PHE A 6 9.15 -1.81 -14.68
N PRO A 7 8.27 -2.50 -13.92
CA PRO A 7 6.83 -2.44 -14.14
C PRO A 7 6.27 -1.12 -13.59
N LEU A 8 5.37 -0.45 -14.32
CA LEU A 8 4.71 0.78 -13.86
C LEU A 8 3.29 0.52 -13.32
N ARG A 9 2.87 -0.74 -13.23
CA ARG A 9 1.54 -1.10 -12.73
C ARG A 9 1.53 -1.05 -11.20
N ASN A 10 0.60 -0.27 -10.64
CA ASN A 10 0.48 -0.03 -9.19
C ASN A 10 1.73 0.62 -8.57
N VAL A 11 2.54 1.31 -9.37
CA VAL A 11 3.65 2.12 -8.87
C VAL A 11 3.14 3.55 -8.66
N PRO A 12 3.39 4.15 -7.48
CA PRO A 12 3.10 5.56 -7.24
C PRO A 12 3.79 6.46 -8.28
N ASP A 13 3.15 7.56 -8.67
CA ASP A 13 3.69 8.45 -9.71
C ASP A 13 5.07 9.01 -9.32
N ASP A 14 5.29 9.30 -8.02
CA ASP A 14 6.56 9.77 -7.49
C ASP A 14 7.68 8.72 -7.63
N GLU A 15 7.38 7.44 -7.37
CA GLU A 15 8.36 6.36 -7.56
C GLU A 15 8.66 6.14 -9.06
N ALA A 16 7.67 6.29 -9.93
CA ALA A 16 7.88 6.20 -11.37
C ALA A 16 8.78 7.36 -11.86
N ASP A 17 8.57 8.57 -11.36
CA ASP A 17 9.40 9.74 -11.67
C ASP A 17 10.84 9.59 -11.14
N ASP A 18 11.02 9.14 -9.91
CA ASP A 18 12.34 8.85 -9.33
C ASP A 18 13.12 7.84 -10.20
N VAL A 19 12.46 6.78 -10.69
CA VAL A 19 13.10 5.79 -11.56
C VAL A 19 13.45 6.39 -12.92
N ARG A 20 12.64 7.30 -13.48
CA ARG A 20 12.98 8.01 -14.73
C ARG A 20 14.19 8.91 -14.57
N GLU A 21 14.25 9.65 -13.47
CA GLU A 21 15.37 10.52 -13.13
C GLU A 21 16.64 9.69 -12.94
N LEU A 22 16.57 8.62 -12.14
CA LEU A 22 17.68 7.69 -11.91
C LEU A 22 18.26 7.12 -13.22
N LEU A 23 17.40 6.72 -14.16
CA LEU A 23 17.87 6.21 -15.45
C LEU A 23 18.47 7.32 -16.34
N THR A 24 17.89 8.52 -16.29
CA THR A 24 18.37 9.68 -17.05
C THR A 24 19.74 10.15 -16.57
N ASP A 25 19.92 10.26 -15.25
CA ASP A 25 21.16 10.69 -14.61
C ASP A 25 22.34 9.74 -14.92
N HIS A 26 22.05 8.45 -15.02
CA HIS A 26 23.01 7.43 -15.39
C HIS A 26 23.15 7.22 -16.90
N GLN A 27 22.53 8.08 -17.72
CA GLN A 27 22.59 8.04 -19.20
C GLN A 27 22.09 6.73 -19.81
N ILE A 28 21.13 6.08 -19.14
CA ILE A 28 20.54 4.81 -19.58
C ILE A 28 19.37 5.10 -20.53
N GLU A 29 19.47 4.68 -21.79
CA GLU A 29 18.38 4.85 -22.74
C GLU A 29 17.22 3.89 -22.45
N PHE A 30 16.05 4.45 -22.16
CA PHE A 30 14.82 3.70 -21.92
C PHE A 30 13.66 4.22 -22.78
N TYR A 31 12.60 3.41 -22.83
CA TYR A 31 11.31 3.82 -23.38
C TYR A 31 10.17 3.24 -22.55
N GLU A 32 9.00 3.85 -22.61
CA GLU A 32 7.86 3.49 -21.78
C GLU A 32 6.68 3.00 -22.61
N THR A 33 5.96 2.04 -22.05
CA THR A 33 4.62 1.68 -22.51
C THR A 33 3.60 2.27 -21.56
N PHE A 34 2.64 3.03 -22.10
CA PHE A 34 1.58 3.64 -21.30
C PHE A 34 0.43 2.67 -21.04
N GLY A 35 -0.21 2.89 -19.89
CA GLY A 35 -1.42 2.18 -19.53
C GLY A 35 -2.60 2.75 -20.31
N GLY A 36 -3.31 1.94 -21.10
CA GLY A 36 -4.58 2.37 -21.69
C GLY A 36 -5.68 2.45 -20.61
N ASN A 37 -6.70 3.29 -20.82
CA ASN A 37 -7.81 3.54 -19.88
C ASN A 37 -8.56 2.28 -19.40
N TRP A 38 -8.41 1.14 -20.08
CA TRP A 38 -9.12 -0.10 -19.79
C TRP A 38 -8.34 -1.05 -18.86
N GLY A 39 -7.14 -0.69 -18.41
CA GLY A 39 -6.37 -1.47 -17.45
C GLY A 39 -5.81 -2.81 -17.95
N VAL A 40 -5.94 -3.11 -19.24
CA VAL A 40 -5.44 -4.35 -19.89
C VAL A 40 -3.96 -4.26 -20.29
N SER A 41 -3.46 -3.04 -20.48
CA SER A 41 -2.07 -2.76 -20.80
C SER A 41 -1.13 -3.11 -19.65
N MET A 42 0.08 -3.56 -19.98
CA MET A 42 1.19 -3.70 -19.05
C MET A 42 2.13 -2.49 -19.20
N PRO A 43 1.89 -1.38 -18.47
CA PRO A 43 2.80 -0.26 -18.52
C PRO A 43 4.11 -0.63 -17.83
N ALA A 44 5.22 -0.28 -18.46
CA ALA A 44 6.55 -0.59 -17.98
C ALA A 44 7.59 0.32 -18.62
N ILE A 45 8.72 0.46 -17.95
CA ILE A 45 9.97 1.00 -18.48
C ILE A 45 10.75 -0.16 -19.09
N TRP A 46 11.17 0.04 -20.34
CA TRP A 46 11.90 -0.93 -21.14
C TRP A 46 13.27 -0.39 -21.49
N LEU A 47 14.26 -1.28 -21.41
CA LEU A 47 15.62 -0.94 -21.76
C LEU A 47 15.83 -1.08 -23.27
N ARG A 48 16.46 -0.07 -23.88
CA ARG A 48 16.77 -0.08 -25.32
C ARG A 48 18.01 -0.90 -25.63
N ASP A 49 19.04 -0.79 -24.79
CA ASP A 49 20.30 -1.54 -24.91
C ASP A 49 20.48 -2.55 -23.77
N ASN A 50 20.51 -3.83 -24.10
CA ASN A 50 20.71 -4.90 -23.12
C ASN A 50 22.10 -4.93 -22.49
N SER A 51 23.10 -4.25 -23.06
CA SER A 51 24.44 -4.19 -22.49
C SER A 51 24.43 -3.57 -21.08
N GLN A 52 23.51 -2.63 -20.85
CA GLN A 52 23.36 -1.88 -19.59
C GLN A 52 22.34 -2.52 -18.64
N LEU A 53 21.79 -3.68 -18.97
CA LEU A 53 20.70 -4.31 -18.20
C LEU A 53 21.10 -4.62 -16.77
N GLN A 54 22.32 -5.10 -16.58
CA GLN A 54 22.82 -5.48 -15.27
C GLN A 54 23.01 -4.24 -14.39
N ASP A 55 23.60 -3.18 -14.95
CA ASP A 55 23.85 -1.93 -14.25
C ASP A 55 22.53 -1.23 -13.90
N ALA A 56 21.61 -1.12 -14.87
CA ALA A 56 20.29 -0.53 -14.66
C ALA A 56 19.49 -1.26 -13.55
N LYS A 57 19.58 -2.60 -13.51
CA LYS A 57 18.94 -3.39 -12.44
C LYS A 57 19.58 -3.16 -11.08
N ALA A 58 20.91 -3.04 -11.04
CA ALA A 58 21.63 -2.78 -9.80
C ALA A 58 21.22 -1.42 -9.21
N LEU A 59 21.16 -0.38 -10.05
CA LEU A 59 20.74 0.97 -9.65
C LEU A 59 19.31 0.98 -9.08
N ILE A 60 18.36 0.36 -9.79
CA ILE A 60 16.97 0.29 -9.33
C ILE A 60 16.86 -0.50 -8.02
N ALA A 61 17.63 -1.58 -7.86
CA ALA A 61 17.64 -2.39 -6.64
C ALA A 61 18.20 -1.62 -5.44
N GLU A 62 19.24 -0.81 -5.65
CA GLU A 62 19.81 0.07 -4.64
C GLU A 62 18.79 1.13 -4.21
N TYR A 63 18.21 1.85 -5.16
CA TYR A 63 17.14 2.83 -4.91
C TYR A 63 15.96 2.22 -4.13
N GLN A 64 15.45 1.06 -4.54
CA GLN A 64 14.34 0.39 -3.83
C GLN A 64 14.72 -0.02 -2.40
N THR A 65 15.98 -0.42 -2.19
CA THR A 65 16.48 -0.77 -0.86
C THR A 65 16.50 0.46 0.04
N GLU A 66 17.02 1.59 -0.44
CA GLU A 66 17.02 2.85 0.30
C GLU A 66 15.60 3.33 0.62
N ARG A 67 14.71 3.36 -0.38
CA ARG A 67 13.30 3.76 -0.21
C ARG A 67 12.60 2.88 0.82
N THR A 68 12.82 1.57 0.77
CA THR A 68 12.26 0.63 1.76
C THR A 68 12.76 0.91 3.17
N GLN A 69 14.05 1.23 3.33
CA GLN A 69 14.61 1.55 4.64
C GLN A 69 14.03 2.86 5.21
N GLN A 70 13.89 3.89 4.37
CA GLN A 70 13.29 5.17 4.74
C GLN A 70 11.83 4.99 5.17
N GLN A 71 11.02 4.29 4.37
CA GLN A 71 9.61 4.03 4.69
C GLN A 71 9.45 3.21 5.98
N ARG A 72 10.34 2.24 6.23
CA ARG A 72 10.37 1.50 7.50
C ARG A 72 10.73 2.40 8.68
N ALA A 73 11.64 3.35 8.51
CA ALA A 73 11.98 4.31 9.55
C ALA A 73 10.81 5.24 9.87
N ILE A 74 10.15 5.79 8.84
CA ILE A 74 8.94 6.60 8.96
C ILE A 74 7.84 5.82 9.68
N TYR A 75 7.59 4.57 9.28
CA TYR A 75 6.60 3.70 9.93
C TYR A 75 6.93 3.46 11.41
N LYS A 76 8.21 3.18 11.75
CA LYS A 76 8.64 3.03 13.15
C LYS A 76 8.46 4.32 13.95
N GLN A 77 8.77 5.47 13.36
CA GLN A 77 8.58 6.76 13.98
C GLN A 77 7.09 7.01 14.26
N LEU A 78 6.22 6.85 13.26
CA LEU A 78 4.77 7.00 13.42
C LEU A 78 4.18 6.03 14.45
N LYS A 79 4.70 4.80 14.51
CA LYS A 79 4.33 3.82 15.52
C LYS A 79 4.75 4.27 16.93
N ASN A 80 5.96 4.82 17.07
CA ASN A 80 6.47 5.33 18.35
C ASN A 80 5.76 6.62 18.79
N GLU A 81 5.33 7.46 17.84
CA GLU A 81 4.53 8.66 18.07
C GLU A 81 3.08 8.37 18.49
N GLY A 82 2.68 7.10 18.63
CA GLY A 82 1.36 6.72 19.13
C GLY A 82 0.21 7.03 18.16
N LYS A 83 0.50 7.26 16.87
CA LYS A 83 -0.53 7.54 15.84
C LYS A 83 -1.34 6.32 15.39
N HIS A 84 -1.07 5.15 15.95
CA HIS A 84 -2.07 4.10 15.95
C HIS A 84 -2.95 4.30 17.18
N ARG A 85 -3.97 5.17 17.03
CA ARG A 85 -5.21 5.09 17.82
C ARG A 85 -5.68 3.65 17.74
N THR A 86 -5.21 2.83 18.66
CA THR A 86 -5.54 1.42 18.68
C THR A 86 -6.95 1.35 19.23
N PHE A 87 -7.71 0.29 18.94
CA PHE A 87 -9.04 0.09 19.55
C PHE A 87 -9.01 0.26 21.08
N TRP A 88 -7.87 0.03 21.72
CA TRP A 88 -7.58 0.32 23.12
C TRP A 88 -7.56 1.80 23.51
N ASP A 89 -7.00 2.69 22.68
CA ASP A 89 -7.05 4.15 22.92
C ASP A 89 -8.47 4.66 22.78
N MET A 90 -9.21 4.13 21.80
CA MET A 90 -10.63 4.46 21.61
C MET A 90 -11.49 3.98 22.80
N LEU A 91 -11.10 2.86 23.43
CA LEU A 91 -11.71 2.33 24.65
C LEU A 91 -11.48 3.22 25.88
N GLN A 92 -10.31 3.86 25.98
CA GLN A 92 -9.98 4.79 27.05
C GLN A 92 -10.55 6.20 26.82
N GLU A 93 -10.62 6.67 25.57
CA GLU A 93 -11.14 8.00 25.24
C GLU A 93 -12.65 8.11 25.49
N GLU A 94 -13.47 7.11 25.11
CA GLU A 94 -14.94 7.18 25.24
C GLU A 94 -15.61 5.87 25.72
N PRO A 95 -15.30 5.37 26.93
CA PRO A 95 -15.81 4.09 27.44
C PRO A 95 -17.35 4.05 27.51
N LEU A 96 -18.00 5.19 27.82
CA LEU A 96 -19.46 5.30 27.91
C LEU A 96 -20.16 5.04 26.57
N LYS A 97 -19.62 5.53 25.46
CA LYS A 97 -20.25 5.33 24.13
C LYS A 97 -20.18 3.87 23.72
N ILE A 98 -19.04 3.20 23.98
CA ILE A 98 -18.87 1.77 23.68
C ILE A 98 -19.85 0.92 24.48
N ILE A 99 -20.00 1.19 25.78
CA ILE A 99 -20.98 0.48 26.64
C ILE A 99 -22.41 0.70 26.13
N ALA A 100 -22.75 1.93 25.70
CA ALA A 100 -24.07 2.24 25.14
C ALA A 100 -24.34 1.48 23.82
N TYR A 101 -23.36 1.39 22.93
CA TYR A 101 -23.53 0.59 21.70
C TYR A 101 -23.66 -0.90 22.00
N ILE A 102 -22.85 -1.44 22.91
CA ILE A 102 -22.95 -2.84 23.34
C ILE A 102 -24.34 -3.12 23.95
N SER A 103 -24.85 -2.22 24.80
CA SER A 103 -26.17 -2.41 25.42
C SER A 103 -27.30 -2.38 24.39
N ILE A 104 -27.23 -1.51 23.37
CA ILE A 104 -28.18 -1.48 22.26
C ILE A 104 -28.13 -2.78 21.46
N VAL A 105 -26.93 -3.28 21.11
CA VAL A 105 -26.77 -4.55 20.39
C VAL A 105 -27.37 -5.71 21.20
N PHE A 106 -27.10 -5.78 22.51
CA PHE A 106 -27.70 -6.79 23.38
C PHE A 106 -29.22 -6.64 23.49
N ALA A 107 -29.75 -5.42 23.57
CA ALA A 107 -31.18 -5.20 23.58
C ALA A 107 -31.83 -5.70 22.28
N ILE A 108 -31.24 -5.36 21.12
CA ILE A 108 -31.72 -5.83 19.81
C ILE A 108 -31.66 -7.37 19.74
N LEU A 109 -30.54 -7.98 20.12
CA LEU A 109 -30.40 -9.44 20.13
C LEU A 109 -31.40 -10.10 21.09
N TYR A 110 -31.61 -9.53 22.27
CA TYR A 110 -32.59 -10.02 23.23
C TYR A 110 -34.00 -9.97 22.65
N PHE A 111 -34.43 -8.80 22.16
CA PHE A 111 -35.77 -8.65 21.55
C PHE A 111 -35.93 -9.50 20.29
N SER A 112 -34.88 -9.67 19.50
CA SER A 112 -34.91 -10.45 18.27
C SER A 112 -34.93 -11.95 18.52
N THR A 113 -34.19 -12.46 19.51
CA THR A 113 -34.10 -13.91 19.79
C THR A 113 -35.18 -14.40 20.75
N LYS A 114 -35.72 -13.53 21.61
CA LYS A 114 -36.84 -13.84 22.50
C LYS A 114 -38.02 -14.54 21.80
N PRO A 115 -38.55 -14.08 20.65
CA PRO A 115 -39.64 -14.78 19.98
C PRO A 115 -39.24 -16.17 19.49
N PHE A 116 -38.00 -16.36 19.00
CA PHE A 116 -37.51 -17.66 18.53
C PHE A 116 -37.27 -18.66 19.67
N LEU A 117 -36.76 -18.19 20.81
CA LEU A 117 -36.57 -19.02 22.01
C LEU A 117 -37.91 -19.36 22.69
N SER A 118 -38.88 -18.45 22.64
CA SER A 118 -40.24 -18.64 23.14
C SER A 118 -41.11 -19.56 22.29
N LEU A 119 -40.72 -19.86 21.04
CA LEU A 119 -41.42 -20.78 20.14
C LEU A 119 -40.95 -22.24 20.28
N GLY A 120 -39.90 -22.47 21.07
CA GLY A 120 -39.32 -23.80 21.34
C GLY A 120 -39.76 -24.45 22.65
N GLU A 121 -40.54 -23.76 23.48
CA GLU A 121 -41.35 -24.35 24.57
C GLU A 121 -42.82 -24.45 24.14
#